data_AF-A0A6L6G786-F1
#
_entry.id   AF-A0A6L6G786-F1
#
_cell.length_a   1.000
_cell.length_b   1.000
_cell.length_c   1.000
_cell.angle_alpha   90.00
_cell.angle_beta   90.00
_cell.angle_gamma   90.00
#
_symmetry.space_group_name_H-M   'P 1'
#
loop_
_entity.id
_entity.type
_entity.pdbx_description
1 polymer ?
#
loop_
_entity_poly.entity_id
_entity_poly.type
_entity_poly.pdbx_seq_one_letter_code
_entity_poly.pdbx_strand_id
1 'polypeptide(L)'
;MTGTRSDADKKLLQVAQELAELLVDHTYDQAWEKAGELNSILKNREEFTLPEYMIDMIQQHLKSYYRQNNNVNTAHKVMSAIGHKLQEFH
;
A
#
# COMPACT_ATOMS: atom_id res chain seq x y z
N MET A 1 13.70 -0.82 29.64
CA MET A 1 13.35 -2.21 29.29
C MET A 1 13.13 -2.26 27.78
N THR A 2 14.14 -2.70 27.02
CA THR A 2 14.00 -2.90 25.57
C THR A 2 13.16 -4.15 25.35
N GLY A 3 11.85 -3.97 25.31
CA GLY A 3 10.90 -5.05 25.03
C GLY A 3 11.19 -5.68 23.68
N THR A 4 11.43 -6.98 23.68
CA THR A 4 11.57 -7.77 22.46
C THR A 4 10.29 -7.62 21.64
N ARG A 5 10.38 -6.99 20.45
CA ARG A 5 9.22 -6.83 19.54
C ARG A 5 8.58 -8.20 19.28
N SER A 6 7.24 -8.25 19.29
CA SER A 6 6.52 -9.48 18.94
C SER A 6 6.83 -9.88 17.50
N ASP A 7 6.63 -11.16 17.16
CA ASP A 7 6.82 -11.61 15.78
C ASP A 7 5.80 -10.93 14.82
N ALA A 8 4.61 -10.59 15.33
CA ALA A 8 3.64 -9.77 14.61
C ALA A 8 4.17 -8.36 14.32
N ASP A 9 4.80 -7.70 15.30
CA ASP A 9 5.40 -6.38 15.11
C ASP A 9 6.54 -6.41 14.09
N LYS A 10 7.40 -7.43 14.16
CA LYS A 10 8.50 -7.60 13.20
C LYS A 10 7.94 -7.76 11.78
N LYS A 11 6.92 -8.61 11.61
CA LYS A 11 6.29 -8.85 10.32
C LYS A 11 5.60 -7.59 9.78
N LEU A 12 4.87 -6.86 10.62
CA LEU A 12 4.23 -5.60 10.24
C LEU A 12 5.27 -4.59 9.72
N LEU A 13 6.35 -4.40 10.47
CA LEU A 13 7.40 -3.44 10.12
C LEU A 13 8.18 -3.88 8.87
N GLN A 14 8.45 -5.18 8.72
CA GLN A 14 9.10 -5.72 7.53
C GLN A 14 8.25 -5.46 6.28
N VAL A 15 6.97 -5.82 6.31
CA VAL A 15 6.07 -5.64 5.15
C VAL A 15 5.86 -4.16 4.85
N ALA A 16 5.79 -3.30 5.86
CA ALA A 16 5.73 -1.85 5.66
C ALA A 16 7.01 -1.31 5.00
N GLN A 17 8.18 -1.83 5.38
CA GLN A 17 9.47 -1.47 4.78
C GLN A 17 9.57 -1.93 3.33
N GLU A 18 9.20 -3.18 3.03
CA GLU A 18 9.15 -3.71 1.65
C GLU A 18 8.21 -2.88 0.77
N LEU A 19 7.04 -2.50 1.29
CA LEU A 19 6.14 -1.60 0.57
C LEU A 19 6.79 -0.24 0.30
N ALA A 20 7.50 0.34 1.28
CA ALA A 20 8.17 1.62 1.11
C ALA A 20 9.24 1.55 0.00
N GLU A 21 10.06 0.50 -0.03
CA GLU A 21 11.07 0.27 -1.06
C GLU A 21 10.44 0.17 -2.45
N LEU A 22 9.39 -0.64 -2.61
CA LEU A 22 8.67 -0.76 -3.88
C LEU A 22 8.08 0.56 -4.38
N LEU A 23 7.59 1.40 -3.46
CA LEU A 23 7.04 2.72 -3.82
C LEU A 23 8.13 3.71 -4.23
N VAL A 24 9.28 3.70 -3.57
CA VAL A 24 10.44 4.55 -3.90
C VAL A 24 11.07 4.12 -5.23
N ASP A 25 11.12 2.81 -5.50
CA ASP A 25 11.65 2.24 -6.74
C ASP A 25 10.65 2.31 -7.91
N HIS A 26 9.47 2.89 -7.69
CA HIS A 26 8.38 3.02 -8.66
C HIS A 26 7.88 1.67 -9.22
N THR A 27 8.03 0.60 -8.45
CA THR A 27 7.60 -0.75 -8.82
C THR A 27 6.15 -0.99 -8.39
N TYR A 28 5.22 -0.24 -9.00
CA TYR A 28 3.84 -0.11 -8.50
C TYR A 28 3.00 -1.38 -8.63
N ASP A 29 3.29 -2.24 -9.61
CA ASP A 29 2.57 -3.51 -9.79
C ASP A 29 2.78 -4.43 -8.58
N GLN A 30 4.04 -4.55 -8.12
CA GLN A 30 4.38 -5.33 -6.93
C GLN A 30 3.93 -4.64 -5.63
N ALA A 31 3.95 -3.30 -5.62
CA ALA A 31 3.48 -2.52 -4.47
C ALA A 31 2.00 -2.81 -4.14
N TRP A 32 1.17 -3.11 -5.14
CA TRP A 32 -0.24 -3.44 -4.92
C TRP A 32 -0.43 -4.71 -4.08
N GLU A 33 0.31 -5.77 -4.40
CA GLU A 33 0.27 -7.03 -3.66
C GLU A 33 0.78 -6.83 -2.23
N LYS A 34 1.89 -6.12 -2.08
CA LYS A 34 2.49 -5.84 -0.78
C LYS A 34 1.61 -4.96 0.10
N ALA A 35 0.90 -3.99 -0.48
CA ALA A 35 -0.11 -3.20 0.22
C ALA A 35 -1.29 -4.05 0.69
N GLY A 36 -1.73 -5.03 -0.11
CA GLY A 36 -2.75 -6.02 0.28
C GLY A 36 -2.31 -6.91 1.45
N GLU A 37 -1.05 -7.35 1.45
CA GLU A 37 -0.45 -8.07 2.56
C GLU A 37 -0.44 -7.21 3.84
N LEU A 38 0.03 -5.96 3.74
CA LEU A 38 0.07 -5.01 4.85
C LEU A 38 -1.33 -4.76 5.44
N ASN A 39 -2.33 -4.57 4.58
CA ASN A 39 -3.72 -4.38 5.00
C ASN A 39 -4.24 -5.60 5.77
N SER A 40 -3.85 -6.80 5.37
CA SER A 40 -4.29 -8.04 6.01
C SER A 40 -3.66 -8.20 7.40
N ILE A 41 -2.38 -7.86 7.54
CA ILE A 41 -1.69 -7.83 8.84
C ILE A 41 -2.36 -6.82 9.78
N LEU A 42 -2.64 -5.61 9.29
CA LEU A 42 -3.26 -4.54 10.08
C LEU A 42 -4.68 -4.84 10.58
N LYS A 43 -5.35 -5.90 10.09
CA LYS A 43 -6.66 -6.34 10.61
C LYS A 43 -6.54 -7.04 11.97
N ASN A 44 -5.40 -7.66 12.27
CA ASN A 44 -5.17 -8.43 13.50
C ASN A 44 -4.48 -7.55 14.56
N ARG A 45 -5.13 -6.43 14.92
CA ARG A 45 -4.53 -5.40 15.79
C ARG A 45 -4.16 -5.89 17.20
N GLU A 46 -4.83 -6.92 17.68
CA GLU A 46 -4.67 -7.46 19.03
C GLU A 46 -3.32 -8.14 19.28
N GLU A 47 -2.58 -8.50 18.23
CA GLU A 47 -1.27 -9.18 18.32
C GLU A 47 -0.07 -8.21 18.40
N PHE A 48 -0.32 -6.92 18.19
CA PHE A 48 0.74 -5.91 18.17
C PHE A 48 1.10 -5.44 19.57
N THR A 49 2.39 -5.30 19.83
CA THR A 49 2.92 -4.65 21.04
C THR A 49 3.46 -3.25 20.75
N LEU A 50 3.44 -2.84 19.48
CA LEU A 50 3.76 -1.49 19.05
C LEU A 50 2.78 -0.46 19.61
N PRO A 51 3.24 0.77 19.88
CA PRO A 51 2.35 1.87 20.25
C PRO A 51 1.27 2.09 19.19
N GLU A 52 0.03 2.29 19.63
CA GLU A 52 -1.15 2.39 18.76
C GLU A 52 -1.02 3.51 17.71
N TYR A 53 -0.40 4.63 18.07
CA TYR A 53 -0.14 5.73 17.12
C TYR A 53 0.72 5.32 15.92
N MET A 54 1.66 4.36 16.10
CA MET A 54 2.48 3.86 14.99
C MET A 54 1.64 3.04 14.03
N ILE A 55 0.78 2.17 14.57
CA ILE A 55 -0.13 1.31 13.80
C ILE A 55 -1.11 2.18 13.00
N ASP A 56 -1.66 3.22 13.63
CA ASP A 56 -2.56 4.17 12.99
C ASP A 56 -1.90 4.95 11.87
N MET A 57 -0.65 5.39 12.07
CA MET A 57 0.13 6.09 11.05
C MET A 57 0.38 5.18 9.83
N ILE A 58 0.79 3.92 10.05
CA ILE A 58 0.97 2.93 8.97
C ILE A 58 -0.36 2.75 8.22
N GLN A 59 -1.48 2.59 8.93
CA GLN A 59 -2.78 2.43 8.29
C GLN A 59 -3.20 3.68 7.49
N GLN A 60 -2.91 4.88 7.99
CA GLN A 60 -3.20 6.13 7.30
C GLN A 60 -2.41 6.26 5.98
N HIS A 61 -1.12 5.90 6.00
CA HIS A 61 -0.30 5.90 4.79
C HIS A 61 -0.76 4.83 3.80
N LEU A 62 -1.13 3.65 4.26
CA LEU A 62 -1.72 2.60 3.40
C LEU A 62 -3.03 3.05 2.73
N LYS A 63 -3.93 3.71 3.48
CA LYS A 63 -5.14 4.32 2.90
C LYS A 63 -4.81 5.37 1.85
N SER A 64 -3.77 6.17 2.11
CA SER A 64 -3.31 7.20 1.18
C SER A 64 -2.77 6.58 -0.11
N TYR A 65 -2.00 5.49 -0.01
CA TYR A 65 -1.55 4.71 -1.16
C TYR A 65 -2.73 4.21 -2.00
N TYR A 66 -3.73 3.56 -1.39
CA TYR A 66 -4.90 3.06 -2.13
C TYR A 66 -5.65 4.16 -2.87
N ARG A 67 -5.77 5.35 -2.26
CA ARG A 67 -6.36 6.51 -2.92
C ARG A 67 -5.56 6.93 -4.16
N GLN A 68 -4.23 6.99 -4.06
CA GLN A 68 -3.40 7.35 -5.21
C GLN A 68 -3.44 6.29 -6.30
N ASN A 69 -3.43 5.00 -5.94
CA ASN A 69 -3.57 3.92 -6.91
C ASN A 69 -4.89 4.02 -7.70
N ASN A 70 -5.99 4.37 -7.03
CA ASN A 70 -7.28 4.62 -7.69
C ASN A 70 -7.25 5.82 -8.64
N ASN A 71 -6.51 6.88 -8.30
CA ASN A 71 -6.33 8.04 -9.18
C ASN A 71 -5.57 7.64 -10.45
N VAL A 72 -4.48 6.86 -10.32
CA VAL A 72 -3.71 6.33 -11.46
C VAL A 72 -4.60 5.47 -12.35
N ASN A 73 -5.37 4.54 -11.78
CA ASN A 73 -6.31 3.72 -12.53
C ASN A 73 -7.36 4.55 -13.27
N THR A 74 -7.83 5.63 -12.65
CA THR A 74 -8.77 6.56 -13.31
C THR A 74 -8.11 7.27 -14.49
N ALA A 75 -6.86 7.73 -14.33
CA ALA A 75 -6.09 8.33 -15.42
C ALA A 75 -5.92 7.36 -16.59
N HIS A 76 -5.56 6.10 -16.32
CA HIS A 76 -5.44 5.06 -17.36
C HIS A 76 -6.75 4.86 -18.14
N LYS A 77 -7.90 4.86 -17.47
CA LYS A 77 -9.21 4.75 -18.13
C LYS A 77 -9.49 5.94 -19.04
N VAL A 78 -9.20 7.16 -18.58
CA VAL A 78 -9.36 8.38 -19.39
C VAL A 78 -8.44 8.35 -20.62
N MET A 79 -7.18 7.96 -20.45
CA MET A 79 -6.23 7.81 -21.56
C MET A 79 -6.70 6.77 -22.58
N SER A 80 -7.22 5.63 -22.11
CA SER A 80 -7.77 4.58 -22.98
C SER A 80 -8.99 5.08 -23.78
N ALA A 81 -9.87 5.85 -23.13
CA ALA A 81 -11.03 6.46 -23.81
C ALA A 81 -10.62 7.47 -24.89
N ILE A 82 -9.54 8.24 -24.68
CA ILE A 82 -8.97 9.10 -25.72
C ILE A 82 -8.48 8.25 -26.90
N GLY A 83 -7.75 7.16 -26.63
CA GLY A 83 -7.28 6.22 -27.64
C GLY A 83 -8.43 5.66 -28.49
N HIS A 84 -9.51 5.21 -27.85
CA HIS A 84 -10.71 4.72 -28.56
C HIS A 84 -11.32 5.78 -29.48
N LYS A 85 -11.44 7.03 -29.01
CA LYS A 85 -11.95 8.13 -29.86
C LYS A 85 -11.04 8.40 -31.05
N LEU A 86 -9.73 8.31 -30.89
CA LEU A 86 -8.80 8.48 -32.01
C LEU A 86 -8.90 7.35 -33.04
N GLN A 87 -9.23 6.13 -32.61
CA GLN A 87 -9.48 5.00 -33.51
C GLN A 87 -10.72 5.21 -34.38
N GLU A 88 -11.68 6.06 -34.01
CA GLU A 88 -12.89 6.33 -34.81
C GLU A 88 -12.59 7.01 -36.16
N PHE A 89 -11.38 7.57 -36.33
CA PHE A 89 -10.96 8.23 -37.58
C PHE A 89 -10.24 7.29 -38.57
N HIS A 90 -10.06 6.01 -38.21
CA HIS A 90 -9.40 4.98 -39.02
C HIS A 90 -10.37 3.85 -39.37
#